data_AF-U7QW32-F1
#
_entry.id   AF-U7QW32-F1
#
_cell.length_a   1.000
_cell.length_b   1.000
_cell.length_c   1.000
_cell.angle_alpha   90.00
_cell.angle_beta   90.00
_cell.angle_gamma   90.00
#
_symmetry.space_group_name_H-M   'P 1'
#
loop_
_entity.id
_entity.type
_entity.pdbx_description
1 polymer ?
#
loop_
_entity_poly.entity_id
_entity_poly.type
_entity_poly.pdbx_seq_one_letter_code
_entity_poly.pdbx_strand_id
1 'polypeptide(L)' 'HLVENAFARIKHFRAIATRYDKLERNYASMLALAFIIVWLPMWAE' A
#
# COMPACT_ATOMS: atom_id res chain seq x y z
N HIS A 1 -6.39 -7.49 14.49
CA HIS A 1 -5.47 -6.36 14.75
C HIS A 1 -4.27 -6.26 13.80
N LEU A 2 -3.45 -7.29 13.55
CA LEU A 2 -2.28 -7.16 12.64
C LEU A 2 -2.68 -6.80 11.19
N VAL A 3 -3.72 -7.45 10.69
CA VAL A 3 -4.30 -7.17 9.36
C VAL A 3 -4.87 -5.75 9.29
N GLU A 4 -5.62 -5.33 10.30
CA GLU A 4 -6.18 -3.97 10.39
C GLU A 4 -5.10 -2.90 10.46
N ASN A 5 -4.01 -3.14 11.20
CA ASN A 5 -2.85 -2.24 11.26
C ASN A 5 -2.16 -2.11 9.89
N ALA A 6 -2.05 -3.21 9.13
CA ALA A 6 -1.50 -3.16 7.78
C ALA A 6 -2.38 -2.31 6.83
N PHE A 7 -3.70 -2.49 6.89
CA PHE A 7 -4.63 -1.67 6.13
C PHE A 7 -4.64 -0.20 6.58
N ALA A 8 -4.50 0.08 7.88
CA ALA A 8 -4.37 1.44 8.39
C ALA A 8 -3.12 2.13 7.84
N ARG A 9 -1.98 1.42 7.78
CA ARG A 9 -0.74 1.95 7.18
C ARG A 9 -0.87 2.24 5.69
N ILE A 10 -1.58 1.39 4.94
CA ILE A 10 -1.73 1.57 3.49
C ILE A 10 -2.72 2.70 3.13
N LYS A 11 -3.68 3.01 4.01
CA LYS A 11 -4.59 4.14 3.82
C LYS A 11 -3.89 5.51 3.77
N HIS A 12 -2.63 5.61 4.21
CA HIS A 12 -1.83 6.83 4.03
C HIS A 12 -1.48 7.12 2.55
N PHE A 13 -1.45 6.09 1.71
CA PHE A 13 -1.23 6.27 0.28
C PHE A 13 -2.54 6.72 -0.39
N ARG A 14 -2.67 8.04 -0.60
CA ARG A 14 -3.88 8.66 -1.17
C ARG A 14 -4.33 7.98 -2.48
N ALA A 15 -3.40 7.62 -3.37
CA ALA A 15 -3.72 6.96 -4.64
C ALA A 15 -4.45 5.61 -4.45
N ILE A 16 -4.11 4.87 -3.40
CA ILE A 16 -4.75 3.60 -3.05
C ILE A 16 -6.06 3.85 -2.31
N ALA A 17 -6.06 4.79 -1.36
CA ALA A 17 -7.23 5.12 -0.54
C ALA A 17 -8.41 5.67 -1.36
N THR A 18 -8.11 6.51 -2.36
CA THR A 18 -9.14 7.06 -3.26
C THR A 18 -9.41 6.15 -4.46
N ARG A 19 -8.70 5.02 -4.57
CA ARG A 19 -8.72 4.10 -5.73
C ARG A 19 -8.63 4.88 -7.06
N TYR A 20 -7.61 5.74 -7.16
CA TYR A 20 -7.49 6.66 -8.31
C TYR A 20 -7.28 5.91 -9.64
N ASP A 21 -6.69 4.72 -9.56
CA ASP A 21 -6.41 3.94 -10.75
C ASP A 21 -7.67 3.29 -11.33
N LYS A 22 -7.90 3.55 -12.63
CA LYS A 22 -9.08 3.11 -13.37
C LYS A 22 -8.99 1.65 -13.79
N LEU A 23 -7.77 1.12 -13.91
CA LEU A 23 -7.52 -0.28 -14.26
C LEU A 23 -7.21 -1.09 -13.00
N GLU A 24 -7.89 -2.23 -12.86
CA GLU A 24 -7.71 -3.10 -11.71
C GLU A 24 -6.28 -3.63 -11.58
N ARG A 25 -5.61 -3.88 -12.71
CA ARG A 25 -4.21 -4.32 -12.74
C ARG A 25 -3.28 -3.28 -12.11
N ASN A 26 -3.44 -2.01 -12.47
CA ASN A 26 -2.59 -0.97 -11.91
C ASN A 26 -2.87 -0.74 -10.43
N TYR A 27 -4.15 -0.78 -10.02
CA TYR A 27 -4.52 -0.70 -8.61
C TYR A 27 -3.86 -1.84 -7.80
N ALA A 28 -3.90 -3.07 -8.32
CA ALA A 28 -3.25 -4.22 -7.70
C ALA A 28 -1.72 -4.05 -7.63
N SER A 29 -1.08 -3.54 -8.69
CA SER A 29 0.35 -3.24 -8.69
C SER A 29 0.74 -2.18 -7.66
N MET A 30 -0.02 -1.08 -7.55
CA MET A 30 0.22 -0.05 -6.54
C MET A 30 0.02 -0.59 -5.12
N LEU A 31 -1.00 -1.42 -4.91
CA LEU A 31 -1.25 -2.06 -3.63
C LEU A 31 -0.09 -2.98 -3.23
N ALA A 32 0.41 -3.81 -4.16
CA ALA A 32 1.56 -4.66 -3.92
C ALA A 32 2.82 -3.84 -3.57
N LEU A 33 3.09 -2.75 -4.31
CA LEU A 33 4.21 -1.85 -4.02
C LEU A 33 4.10 -1.21 -2.62
N ALA A 34 2.90 -0.76 -2.21
CA ALA A 34 2.70 -0.20 -0.88
C ALA A 34 2.93 -1.23 0.24
N PHE A 35 2.49 -2.48 0.04
CA PHE A 35 2.81 -3.56 0.97
C PHE A 35 4.31 -3.85 1.03
N ILE A 36 5.01 -3.85 -0.10
CA ILE A 36 6.47 -4.02 -0.14
C ILE A 36 7.15 -2.90 0.66
N ILE A 37 6.77 -1.63 0.47
CA ILE A 37 7.36 -0.49 1.19
C ILE A 37 7.08 -0.57 2.69
N VAL A 38 5.87 -0.97 3.10
CA VAL A 38 5.49 -1.08 4.52
C VAL A 38 6.16 -2.27 5.20
N TRP A 39 6.40 -3.35 4.44
CA TRP A 39 6.97 -4.60 4.97
C TRP A 39 8.49 -4.62 4.95
N LEU A 40 9.11 -4.03 3.92
CA LEU A 40 10.55 -3.92 3.84
C LEU A 40 10.99 -2.87 4.86
N PRO A 41 11.78 -3.24 5.87
CA PRO A 41 12.30 -2.26 6.77
C PRO A 41 13.37 -1.53 5.95
N MET A 42 13.08 -0.31 5.47
CA MET A 42 14.07 0.54 4.82
C MET A 42 15.12 0.96 5.84
N TRP A 43 15.96 0.02 6.26
CA TRP A 43 17.28 0.25 6.79
C TRP A 43 18.23 0.18 5.58
N ALA A 44 18.28 1.27 4.83
CA ALA A 44 19.59 1.81 4.52
C ALA A 44 19.79 2.86 5.63
N GLU A 45 20.63 2.49 6.59
CA GLU A 45 21.23 3.28 7.69
C GLU A 45 20.66 4.69 7.96
#